data_AF-A0A518IH71-F1
#
_entry.id   AF-A0A518IH71-F1
#
_cell.length_a   1.000
_cell.length_b   1.000
_cell.length_c   1.000
_cell.angle_alpha   90.00
_cell.angle_beta   90.00
_cell.angle_gamma   90.00
#
_symmetry.space_group_name_H-M   'P 1'
#
loop_
_entity.id
_entity.type
_entity.pdbx_description
1 polymer ?
#
loop_
_entity_poly.entity_id
_entity_poly.type
_entity_poly.pdbx_seq_one_letter_code
_entity_poly.pdbx_strand_id
1 'polypeptide(L)'
;MNEQEELQKNITTGARFVGAVIGCVFAGIGVTVLGFLWLQPFGSFHSPPLFFRVFGSFIAIPFIAIGSFTAYSSIKAKGVLPKANFERSESVSAKSVSYTCPKCNAPLSDNIDVSPHGDVKCNYCNSWFNIHHE
;
A
#
# COMPACT_ATOMS: atom_id res chain seq x y z
N MET A 1 -8.26 34.52 -2.20
CA MET A 1 -7.20 33.60 -1.72
C MET A 1 -7.95 32.52 -0.94
N ASN A 2 -8.03 31.31 -1.49
CA ASN A 2 -9.08 30.35 -1.14
C ASN A 2 -8.71 29.54 0.11
N GLU A 3 -9.61 29.50 1.08
CA GLU A 3 -9.51 28.75 2.35
C GLU A 3 -9.14 27.26 2.16
N GLN A 4 -9.60 26.67 1.04
CA GLN A 4 -9.28 25.29 0.63
C GLN A 4 -7.78 25.06 0.35
N GLU A 5 -7.08 26.10 -0.12
CA GLU A 5 -5.66 26.01 -0.50
C GLU A 5 -4.75 26.02 0.74
N GLU A 6 -5.11 26.80 1.77
CA GLU A 6 -4.42 26.76 3.07
C GLU A 6 -4.60 25.42 3.78
N LEU A 7 -5.81 24.85 3.75
CA LEU A 7 -6.10 23.56 4.36
C LEU A 7 -5.27 22.44 3.72
N GLN A 8 -5.19 22.41 2.38
CA GLN A 8 -4.40 21.42 1.65
C GLN A 8 -2.89 21.57 1.91
N LYS A 9 -2.40 22.80 2.07
CA LYS A 9 -1.00 23.10 2.40
C LYS A 9 -0.63 22.64 3.81
N ASN A 10 -1.52 22.83 4.78
CA ASN A 10 -1.36 22.38 6.16
C ASN A 10 -1.38 20.86 6.26
N ILE A 11 -2.30 20.18 5.56
CA ILE A 11 -2.37 18.72 5.50
C ILE A 11 -1.09 18.12 4.87
N THR A 12 -0.61 18.71 3.77
CA THR A 12 0.62 18.25 3.10
C THR A 12 1.85 18.44 3.98
N THR A 13 1.90 19.54 4.75
CA THR A 13 3.01 19.82 5.67
C THR A 13 2.99 18.87 6.87
N GLY A 14 1.82 18.61 7.44
CA GLY A 14 1.63 17.64 8.51
C GLY A 14 1.99 16.21 8.09
N ALA A 15 1.57 15.77 6.90
CA ALA A 15 1.87 14.44 6.39
C ALA A 15 3.39 14.21 6.20
N ARG A 16 4.14 15.23 5.74
CA ARG A 16 5.61 15.14 5.62
C ARG A 16 6.28 15.02 6.98
N PHE A 17 5.82 15.79 7.97
CA PHE A 17 6.37 15.69 9.33
C PHE A 17 6.13 14.31 9.93
N VAL A 18 4.91 13.79 9.83
CA VAL A 18 4.56 12.44 10.32
C VAL A 18 5.40 11.37 9.61
N GLY A 19 5.55 11.45 8.28
CA GLY A 19 6.40 10.52 7.53
C GLY A 19 7.87 10.58 7.96
N ALA A 20 8.40 11.78 8.22
CA ALA A 20 9.77 11.95 8.70
C ALA A 20 9.98 11.35 10.09
N VAL A 21 9.06 11.61 11.03
CA VAL A 21 9.12 11.06 12.39
C VAL A 21 9.05 9.53 12.36
N ILE A 22 8.10 8.96 11.63
CA ILE A 22 7.96 7.51 11.49
C ILE A 22 9.23 6.91 10.88
N GLY A 23 9.73 7.48 9.78
CA GLY A 23 10.95 7.01 9.14
C GLY A 23 12.17 7.02 10.07
N CYS A 24 12.35 8.09 10.83
CA CYS A 24 13.43 8.22 11.81
C CYS A 24 13.32 7.19 12.94
N VAL A 25 12.12 6.89 13.43
CA VAL A 25 11.92 5.87 14.48
C VAL A 25 12.32 4.49 13.97
N PHE A 26 11.82 4.09 12.80
CA PHE A 26 12.14 2.78 12.21
C PHE A 26 13.64 2.64 11.89
N ALA A 27 14.25 3.68 11.32
CA ALA A 27 15.68 3.71 11.07
C ALA A 27 16.48 3.65 12.39
N GLY A 28 16.06 4.39 13.41
CA GLY A 28 16.67 4.41 14.74
C GLY A 28 16.66 3.04 15.41
N ILE A 29 15.54 2.32 15.33
CA ILE A 29 15.43 0.94 15.84
C ILE A 29 16.43 0.03 15.11
N GLY A 30 16.47 0.08 13.78
CA GLY A 30 17.41 -0.73 13.00
C GLY A 30 18.88 -0.42 13.34
N VAL A 31 19.25 0.87 13.42
CA VAL A 31 20.63 1.30 13.75
C VAL A 31 21.00 0.91 15.18
N THR A 32 20.10 1.06 16.14
CA THR A 32 20.37 0.69 17.55
C THR A 32 20.54 -0.81 17.72
N VAL A 33 19.71 -1.63 17.07
CA VAL A 33 19.86 -3.10 17.06
C VAL A 33 21.19 -3.51 16.43
N LEU A 34 21.52 -2.94 15.27
CA LEU A 34 22.78 -3.24 14.57
C LEU A 34 23.99 -2.81 15.42
N GLY A 35 23.92 -1.62 16.02
CA GLY A 35 24.93 -1.12 16.94
C GLY A 35 25.11 -2.05 18.12
N PHE A 36 24.05 -2.39 18.84
CA PHE A 36 24.13 -3.24 20.04
C PHE A 36 24.70 -4.63 19.73
N LEU A 37 24.38 -5.20 18.56
CA LEU A 37 24.92 -6.49 18.12
C LEU A 37 26.43 -6.46 17.84
N TRP A 38 26.91 -5.38 17.23
CA TRP A 38 28.27 -5.31 16.67
C TRP A 38 29.25 -4.50 17.52
N LEU A 39 28.79 -3.60 18.37
CA LEU A 39 29.62 -2.85 19.34
C LEU A 39 30.05 -3.72 20.54
N GLN A 40 29.43 -4.88 20.75
CA GLN A 40 29.82 -5.80 21.82
C GLN A 40 31.07 -6.62 21.43
N PRO A 41 32.09 -6.70 22.31
CA PRO A 41 33.34 -7.39 22.03
C PRO A 41 33.10 -8.89 21.77
N PHE A 42 33.92 -9.47 20.89
CA PHE A 42 33.85 -10.90 20.59
C PHE A 42 34.43 -11.70 21.75
N GLY A 43 33.70 -12.72 22.22
CA GLY A 43 34.22 -13.71 23.18
C GLY A 43 34.07 -13.36 24.66
N SER A 44 33.26 -12.36 25.03
CA SER A 44 32.86 -12.17 26.43
C SER A 44 31.70 -13.10 26.81
N PHE A 45 31.61 -13.51 28.08
CA PHE A 45 30.54 -14.39 28.59
C PHE A 45 29.11 -13.87 28.37
N HIS A 46 28.94 -12.58 28.08
CA HIS A 46 27.65 -11.93 27.79
C HIS A 46 27.54 -11.43 26.33
N SER A 47 28.51 -11.79 25.48
CA SER A 47 28.49 -11.37 24.08
C SER A 47 27.48 -12.19 23.27
N PRO A 48 26.67 -11.55 22.42
CA PRO A 48 25.70 -12.27 21.61
C PRO A 48 26.41 -13.27 20.67
N PRO A 49 25.96 -14.54 20.61
CA PRO A 49 26.50 -15.54 19.71
C PRO A 49 26.52 -15.04 18.25
N LEU A 50 27.50 -15.49 17.46
CA LEU A 50 27.64 -15.07 16.06
C LEU A 50 26.36 -15.26 15.24
N PHE A 51 25.63 -16.37 15.48
CA PHE A 51 24.32 -16.61 14.86
C PHE A 51 23.33 -15.48 15.12
N PHE A 52 23.21 -15.01 16.37
CA PHE A 52 22.31 -13.92 16.72
C PHE A 52 22.73 -12.60 16.07
N ARG A 53 24.04 -12.37 15.92
CA ARG A 53 24.56 -11.18 15.21
C ARG A 53 24.16 -11.17 13.74
N VAL A 54 24.30 -12.31 13.08
CA VAL A 54 23.93 -12.46 11.66
C VAL A 54 22.41 -12.35 11.49
N PHE A 55 21.64 -13.09 12.30
CA PHE A 55 20.18 -13.07 12.26
C PHE A 55 19.60 -11.68 12.57
N GLY A 56 20.07 -11.03 13.63
CA GLY A 56 19.62 -9.68 13.97
C GLY A 56 20.03 -8.63 12.94
N SER A 57 21.14 -8.83 12.22
CA SER A 57 21.51 -7.96 11.09
C SER A 57 20.53 -8.08 9.92
N PHE A 58 20.06 -9.29 9.60
CA PHE A 58 19.03 -9.49 8.58
C PHE A 58 17.71 -8.79 8.91
N ILE A 59 17.38 -8.66 10.19
CA ILE A 59 16.19 -7.92 10.64
C ILE A 59 16.47 -6.41 10.65
N ALA A 60 17.65 -5.97 11.09
CA ALA A 60 17.97 -4.55 11.19
C ALA A 60 18.09 -3.85 9.81
N ILE A 61 18.66 -4.51 8.81
CA ILE A 61 18.86 -3.94 7.47
C ILE A 61 17.56 -3.43 6.82
N PRO A 62 16.46 -4.19 6.73
CA PRO A 62 15.22 -3.69 6.14
C PRO A 62 14.61 -2.53 6.94
N PHE A 63 14.73 -2.53 8.26
CA PHE A 63 14.27 -1.41 9.11
C PHE A 63 15.05 -0.13 8.81
N ILE A 64 16.37 -0.23 8.67
CA ILE A 64 17.22 0.91 8.28
C ILE A 64 16.85 1.36 6.87
N ALA A 65 16.73 0.43 5.91
CA ALA A 65 16.45 0.75 4.51
C ALA A 65 15.08 1.45 4.35
N ILE A 66 14.02 0.87 4.90
CA ILE A 66 12.67 1.42 4.81
C ILE A 66 12.56 2.71 5.62
N GLY A 67 13.09 2.73 6.85
CA GLY A 67 13.02 3.91 7.71
C GLY A 67 13.77 5.11 7.11
N SER A 68 15.00 4.90 6.64
CA SER A 68 15.80 5.97 6.02
C SER A 68 15.20 6.43 4.68
N PHE A 69 14.65 5.51 3.87
CA PHE A 69 13.95 5.86 2.64
C PHE A 69 12.70 6.69 2.91
N THR A 70 11.88 6.33 3.90
CA THR A 70 10.68 7.09 4.28
C THR A 70 11.04 8.47 4.87
N ALA A 71 12.07 8.55 5.71
CA ALA A 71 12.55 9.83 6.24
C ALA A 71 13.14 10.72 5.14
N TYR A 72 13.93 10.15 4.23
CA TYR A 72 14.54 10.89 3.13
C TYR A 72 13.49 11.38 2.12
N SER A 73 12.54 10.52 1.75
CA SER A 73 11.46 10.88 0.82
C SER A 73 10.54 11.94 1.40
N SER A 74 10.20 11.88 2.68
CA SER A 74 9.36 12.90 3.33
C SER A 74 10.03 14.28 3.43
N ILE A 75 11.35 14.34 3.64
CA ILE A 75 12.13 15.59 3.70
C ILE A 75 12.43 16.15 2.30
N LYS A 76 12.78 15.29 1.33
CA LYS A 76 13.14 15.73 -0.04
C LYS A 76 11.99 15.80 -1.03
N ALA A 77 10.77 15.36 -0.70
CA ALA A 77 9.60 15.48 -1.57
C ALA A 77 9.16 16.94 -1.78
N LYS A 78 9.93 17.70 -2.56
CA LYS A 78 9.50 18.93 -3.22
C LYS A 78 8.68 18.54 -4.44
N GLY A 79 7.39 18.27 -4.25
CA GLY A 79 6.41 18.43 -5.31
C GLY A 79 5.93 17.19 -6.08
N VAL A 80 6.40 15.98 -5.78
CA VAL A 80 5.80 14.75 -6.34
C VAL A 80 5.61 13.78 -5.19
N LEU A 81 4.42 13.79 -4.59
CA LEU A 81 3.96 12.60 -3.91
C LEU A 81 3.74 11.57 -5.02
N PRO A 82 4.45 10.41 -5.01
CA PRO A 82 3.89 9.25 -5.67
C PRO A 82 2.51 9.09 -5.04
N LYS A 83 1.47 8.91 -5.84
CA LYS A 83 0.27 8.25 -5.34
C LYS A 83 0.77 6.95 -4.72
N ALA A 84 0.92 6.94 -3.41
CA ALA A 84 0.98 5.69 -2.68
C ALA A 84 -0.35 5.05 -3.04
N ASN A 85 -0.33 4.09 -3.95
CA ASN A 85 -1.24 2.97 -3.93
C ASN A 85 -0.93 2.23 -2.63
N PHE A 86 -1.22 2.88 -1.50
CA PHE A 86 -1.71 2.18 -0.35
C PHE A 86 -2.97 1.54 -0.91
N GLU A 87 -2.95 0.22 -1.07
CA GLU A 87 -4.18 -0.56 -1.14
C GLU A 87 -4.93 -0.28 0.15
N ARG A 88 -5.60 0.87 0.15
CA ARG A 88 -6.52 1.30 1.16
C ARG A 88 -7.70 0.41 0.91
N SER A 89 -7.72 -0.68 1.66
CA SER A 89 -8.94 -1.40 1.97
C SER A 89 -9.88 -0.40 2.68
N GLU A 90 -10.56 0.41 1.88
CA GLU A 90 -11.76 1.16 2.21
C GLU A 90 -12.75 0.75 1.11
N SER A 91 -13.62 -0.22 1.37
CA SER A 91 -14.97 0.07 1.84
C SER A 91 -15.67 1.17 1.02
N VAL A 92 -16.42 0.70 0.03
CA VAL A 92 -17.69 1.24 -0.49
C VAL A 92 -17.64 2.60 -1.20
N SER A 93 -17.37 2.58 -2.51
CA SER A 93 -17.98 3.43 -3.56
C SER A 93 -17.40 3.03 -4.92
N ALA A 94 -18.09 2.52 -5.93
CA ALA A 94 -19.48 2.13 -6.15
C ALA A 94 -19.46 0.67 -6.65
N LYS A 95 -20.47 -0.13 -6.29
CA LYS A 95 -20.61 -1.48 -6.83
C LYS A 95 -20.82 -1.39 -8.35
N SER A 96 -19.77 -1.49 -9.14
CA SER A 96 -19.89 -2.16 -10.43
C SER A 96 -20.13 -3.63 -10.09
N VAL A 97 -21.40 -4.00 -9.97
CA VAL A 97 -21.77 -5.41 -9.89
C VAL A 97 -21.30 -6.02 -11.22
N SER A 98 -20.18 -6.72 -11.17
CA SER A 98 -19.68 -7.55 -12.26
C SER A 98 -20.71 -8.66 -12.46
N TYR A 99 -21.70 -8.42 -13.32
CA TYR A 99 -22.64 -9.46 -13.71
C TYR A 99 -21.90 -10.51 -14.55
N THR A 100 -22.15 -11.78 -14.26
CA THR A 100 -21.62 -12.90 -15.04
C THR A 100 -22.77 -13.57 -15.80
N CYS A 101 -22.47 -14.13 -16.97
CA CYS A 101 -23.48 -14.86 -17.72
C CYS A 101 -23.81 -16.19 -17.02
N PRO A 102 -25.08 -16.51 -16.72
CA PRO A 102 -25.45 -17.75 -16.03
C PRO A 102 -25.18 -19.03 -16.86
N LYS A 103 -25.03 -18.90 -18.18
CA LYS A 103 -24.78 -20.06 -19.06
C LYS A 103 -23.31 -20.41 -19.24
N CYS A 104 -22.44 -19.41 -19.38
CA CYS A 104 -21.02 -19.63 -19.68
C CYS A 104 -20.07 -19.05 -18.61
N ASN A 105 -20.61 -18.39 -17.60
CA ASN A 105 -19.87 -17.75 -16.52
C ASN A 105 -18.86 -16.68 -16.95
N ALA A 106 -18.97 -16.18 -18.18
CA ALA A 106 -18.11 -15.12 -18.67
C ALA A 106 -18.52 -13.76 -18.05
N PRO A 107 -17.56 -12.87 -17.77
CA PRO A 107 -17.85 -11.53 -17.26
C PRO A 107 -18.55 -10.68 -18.33
N LEU A 108 -19.50 -9.84 -17.91
CA LEU A 108 -20.17 -8.92 -18.81
C LEU A 108 -19.27 -7.70 -19.05
N SER A 109 -19.04 -7.37 -20.32
CA SER A 109 -18.29 -6.19 -20.75
C SER A 109 -19.19 -4.96 -20.84
N ASP A 110 -18.60 -3.75 -20.70
CA ASP A 110 -19.32 -2.47 -20.70
C ASP A 110 -20.13 -2.16 -21.98
N ASN A 111 -19.83 -2.82 -23.10
CA ASN A 111 -20.55 -2.70 -24.38
C ASN A 111 -21.42 -3.94 -24.64
N ILE A 112 -22.52 -4.08 -23.91
CA ILE A 112 -23.45 -5.22 -24.08
C ILE A 112 -24.72 -4.82 -24.83
N ASP A 113 -25.15 -5.66 -25.76
CA ASP A 113 -26.42 -5.46 -26.46
C ASP A 113 -27.59 -5.74 -25.51
N VAL A 114 -28.48 -4.76 -25.40
CA VAL A 114 -29.69 -4.83 -24.58
C VAL A 114 -30.90 -4.89 -25.49
N SER A 115 -31.76 -5.87 -25.26
CA SER A 115 -33.04 -6.04 -25.97
C SER A 115 -34.04 -4.96 -25.54
N PRO A 116 -34.99 -4.55 -26.41
CA PRO A 116 -36.10 -3.66 -26.01
C PRO A 116 -36.91 -4.19 -24.82
N HIS A 117 -36.86 -5.50 -24.56
CA HIS A 117 -37.51 -6.16 -23.42
C HIS A 117 -36.66 -6.17 -22.13
N GLY A 118 -35.43 -5.63 -22.16
CA GLY A 118 -34.55 -5.54 -20.99
C GLY A 118 -33.59 -6.71 -20.76
N ASP A 119 -33.55 -7.69 -21.67
CA ASP A 119 -32.60 -8.79 -21.61
C ASP A 119 -31.23 -8.39 -22.17
N VAL A 120 -30.16 -8.97 -21.65
CA VAL A 120 -28.78 -8.72 -22.09
C VAL A 120 -28.23 -9.92 -22.87
N LYS A 121 -27.52 -9.65 -23.98
CA LYS A 121 -26.89 -10.70 -24.79
C LYS A 121 -25.44 -10.91 -24.37
N CYS A 122 -25.07 -12.13 -23.98
CA CYS A 122 -23.67 -12.45 -23.72
C CYS A 122 -22.87 -12.48 -25.04
N ASN A 123 -21.77 -11.71 -25.12
CA ASN A 123 -20.88 -11.70 -26.28
C ASN A 123 -20.10 -13.02 -26.49
N TYR A 124 -19.93 -13.82 -25.42
CA TYR A 124 -19.13 -15.05 -25.48
C TYR A 124 -19.92 -16.25 -25.99
N CYS A 125 -21.13 -16.47 -25.45
CA CYS A 125 -21.97 -17.62 -25.82
C CYS A 125 -23.20 -17.24 -26.65
N ASN A 126 -23.38 -15.96 -26.97
CA ASN A 126 -24.51 -15.40 -27.73
C ASN A 126 -25.89 -15.67 -27.12
N SER A 127 -25.98 -16.05 -25.84
CA SER A 127 -27.25 -16.27 -25.17
C SER A 127 -27.80 -14.99 -24.56
N TRP A 128 -29.11 -14.80 -24.71
CA TRP A 128 -29.87 -13.77 -23.99
C TRP A 128 -30.25 -14.26 -22.59
N PHE A 129 -30.15 -13.38 -21.60
CA PHE A 129 -30.59 -13.65 -20.22
C PHE A 129 -31.00 -12.36 -19.52
N ASN A 130 -31.83 -12.49 -18.49
CA ASN A 130 -32.27 -11.36 -17.69
C ASN A 130 -31.35 -11.14 -16.49
N ILE A 131 -30.98 -9.89 -16.23
CA ILE A 131 -30.06 -9.54 -15.14
C ILE A 131 -30.74 -9.52 -13.76
N HIS A 132 -32.07 -9.48 -13.74
CA HIS A 132 -32.91 -9.48 -12.53
C HIS A 132 -33.40 -10.86 -12.11
N HIS A 133 -32.77 -11.94 -12.59
CA HIS A 133 -33.04 -13.27 -12.04
C HIS A 133 -32.36 -13.42 -10.67
N GLU A 134 -33.15 -13.24 -9.62
CA GLU A 134 -32.90 -13.87 -8.31
C GLU A 134 -33.39 -15.32 -8.30
#